data_AF-A0A7C2CXJ5-F1
#
_entry.id   AF-A0A7C2CXJ5-F1
#
_cell.length_a   1.000
_cell.length_b   1.000
_cell.length_c   1.000
_cell.angle_alpha   90.00
_cell.angle_beta   90.00
_cell.angle_gamma   90.00
#
_symmetry.space_group_name_H-M   'P 1'
#
loop_
_entity.id
_entity.type
_entity.pdbx_description
1 polymer ?
#
loop_
_entity_poly.entity_id
_entity_poly.type
_entity_poly.pdbx_seq_one_letter_code
_entity_poly.pdbx_strand_id
1 'polypeptide(L)'
;MGPQSGRERCGPSPTEAERRPVPVNKVVASFDEAVSDIFDGAVLLIGGFGGPGDWPCYLIAAVARKGVRDLIVAANSSGWGLELLERVREQMSRIMPVPPDWYDLGLLVERGQVRKGILSFPAAPRTVLRPFERALLEGKVEVELVPQGTLAERIRAARAGIAAFYTPTGAGTFVAEGKEVREFDGRPYVLERALRGDFSLIRAHKADRYGNLVYRGSSRTFNATMAGASRITIAEVDEVVEVGELDPECVVTPGVYVDRVVVRPREPRPWHEPM
;
A
#
# COMPACT_ATOMS: atom_id res chain seq x y z
N MET A 1 -25.91 -50.22 56.61
CA MET A 1 -26.18 -49.51 55.35
C MET A 1 -25.33 -48.25 55.34
N GLY A 2 -24.24 -48.21 54.56
CA GLY A 2 -23.44 -47.00 54.34
C GLY A 2 -23.46 -46.68 52.85
N PRO A 3 -23.67 -45.42 52.42
CA PRO A 3 -23.77 -45.10 51.01
C PRO A 3 -22.38 -45.03 50.37
N GLN A 4 -22.18 -45.79 49.29
CA GLN A 4 -21.00 -45.71 48.43
C GLN A 4 -21.07 -44.41 47.61
N SER A 5 -20.13 -43.50 47.81
CA SER A 5 -19.96 -42.31 46.97
C SER A 5 -19.25 -42.69 45.67
N GLY A 6 -20.00 -42.69 44.57
CA GLY A 6 -19.45 -42.81 43.22
C GLY A 6 -18.58 -41.61 42.89
N ARG A 7 -17.27 -41.82 42.77
CA ARG A 7 -16.38 -40.84 42.14
C ARG A 7 -16.60 -40.93 40.63
N GLU A 8 -17.24 -39.91 40.07
CA GLU A 8 -17.21 -39.66 38.62
C GLU A 8 -15.74 -39.51 38.20
N ARG A 9 -15.30 -40.36 37.28
CA ARG A 9 -13.98 -40.24 36.65
C ARG A 9 -14.04 -39.04 35.73
N CYS A 10 -13.35 -37.96 36.11
CA CYS A 10 -12.99 -36.88 35.20
C CYS A 10 -12.32 -37.52 33.97
N GLY A 11 -12.90 -37.30 32.79
CA GLY A 11 -12.29 -37.75 31.53
C GLY A 11 -10.89 -37.15 31.36
N PRO A 12 -10.00 -37.78 30.57
CA PRO A 12 -8.66 -37.26 30.38
C PRO A 12 -8.73 -35.83 29.83
N SER A 13 -8.02 -34.91 30.48
CA SER A 13 -7.77 -33.55 29.97
C SER A 13 -7.13 -33.65 28.58
N PRO A 14 -7.46 -32.74 27.62
CA PRO A 14 -6.88 -32.77 26.28
C PRO A 14 -5.36 -32.83 26.34
N THR A 15 -4.79 -33.75 25.57
CA THR A 15 -3.33 -33.94 25.51
C THR A 15 -2.68 -32.66 24.96
N GLU A 16 -1.43 -32.35 25.32
CA GLU A 16 -0.68 -31.21 24.75
C GLU A 16 -0.65 -31.23 23.20
N ALA A 17 -0.82 -32.40 22.58
CA ALA A 17 -0.95 -32.58 21.14
C ALA A 17 -2.22 -31.93 20.53
N GLU A 18 -3.29 -31.75 21.30
CA GLU A 18 -4.55 -31.13 20.87
C GLU A 18 -4.55 -29.60 21.03
N ARG A 19 -3.53 -29.03 21.71
CA ARG A 19 -3.34 -27.57 21.84
C ARG A 19 -2.39 -26.99 20.80
N ARG A 20 -2.36 -27.55 19.59
CA ARG A 20 -1.62 -26.90 18.49
C ARG A 20 -2.31 -25.57 18.19
N PRO A 21 -1.64 -24.41 18.34
CA PRO A 21 -2.24 -23.14 17.95
C PRO A 21 -2.62 -23.22 16.49
N VAL A 22 -3.84 -22.79 16.16
CA VAL A 22 -4.29 -22.68 14.77
C VAL A 22 -3.22 -21.88 14.03
N PRO A 23 -2.62 -22.42 12.96
CA PRO A 23 -1.56 -21.71 12.28
C PRO A 23 -2.09 -20.37 11.77
N VAL A 24 -1.29 -19.32 11.97
CA VAL A 24 -1.65 -17.96 11.52
C VAL A 24 -1.99 -17.99 10.03
N ASN A 25 -3.15 -17.45 9.69
CA ASN A 25 -3.57 -17.24 8.30
C ASN A 25 -3.99 -15.78 8.14
N LYS A 26 -3.27 -15.05 7.28
CA LYS A 26 -3.52 -13.64 6.97
C LYS A 26 -4.29 -13.43 5.67
N VAL A 27 -4.65 -14.52 4.99
CA VAL A 27 -5.41 -14.45 3.74
C VAL A 27 -6.86 -14.11 4.06
N VAL A 28 -7.35 -13.00 3.51
CA VAL A 28 -8.74 -12.55 3.62
C VAL A 28 -9.55 -12.95 2.39
N ALA A 29 -10.87 -13.04 2.52
CA ALA A 29 -11.72 -13.63 1.49
C ALA A 29 -11.99 -12.68 0.31
N SER A 30 -11.96 -11.37 0.55
CA SER A 30 -12.34 -10.37 -0.45
C SER A 30 -11.56 -9.06 -0.29
N PHE A 31 -11.54 -8.25 -1.34
CA PHE A 31 -10.94 -6.92 -1.31
C PHE A 31 -11.78 -5.97 -0.44
N ASP A 32 -13.10 -6.12 -0.45
CA ASP A 32 -13.99 -5.33 0.41
C ASP A 32 -13.77 -5.62 1.90
N GLU A 33 -13.54 -6.89 2.27
CA GLU A 33 -13.12 -7.28 3.63
C GLU A 33 -11.76 -6.67 3.96
N ALA A 34 -10.82 -6.77 3.03
CA ALA A 34 -9.44 -6.31 3.22
C ALA A 34 -9.36 -4.82 3.61
N VAL A 35 -10.25 -3.98 3.11
CA VAL A 35 -10.27 -2.52 3.34
C VAL A 35 -11.38 -2.06 4.28
N SER A 36 -12.10 -2.98 4.91
CA SER A 36 -13.34 -2.72 5.66
C SER A 36 -13.20 -1.71 6.81
N ASP A 37 -12.01 -1.57 7.40
CA ASP A 37 -11.69 -0.68 8.52
C ASP A 37 -10.95 0.60 8.12
N ILE A 38 -10.76 0.85 6.82
CA ILE A 38 -10.28 2.15 6.34
C ILE A 38 -11.36 3.20 6.64
N PHE A 39 -10.96 4.31 7.24
CA PHE A 39 -11.85 5.36 7.73
C PHE A 39 -11.60 6.69 7.00
N ASP A 40 -12.58 7.59 7.06
CA ASP A 40 -12.44 8.94 6.49
C ASP A 40 -11.27 9.68 7.14
N GLY A 41 -10.48 10.38 6.34
CA GLY A 41 -9.32 11.10 6.86
C GLY A 41 -8.04 10.27 7.01
N ALA A 42 -8.08 8.96 6.76
CA ALA A 42 -6.94 8.06 6.90
C ALA A 42 -5.75 8.46 6.01
N VAL A 43 -4.54 8.17 6.50
CA VAL A 43 -3.29 8.26 5.73
C VAL A 43 -3.03 6.92 5.04
N LEU A 44 -3.14 6.89 3.71
CA LEU A 44 -2.88 5.72 2.88
C LEU A 44 -1.51 5.82 2.22
N LEU A 45 -0.61 4.87 2.49
CA LEU A 45 0.58 4.65 1.68
C LEU A 45 0.20 3.71 0.53
N ILE A 46 0.29 4.18 -0.71
CA ILE A 46 -0.10 3.39 -1.88
C ILE A 46 1.15 3.06 -2.71
N GLY A 47 1.46 1.77 -2.77
CA GLY A 47 2.63 1.26 -3.47
C GLY A 47 2.54 1.38 -4.99
N GLY A 48 3.65 1.06 -5.65
CA GLY A 48 3.82 1.22 -7.10
C GLY A 48 4.68 2.43 -7.48
N PHE A 49 4.94 2.56 -8.78
CA PHE A 49 5.76 3.62 -9.38
C PHE A 49 5.03 4.36 -10.51
N GLY A 50 3.87 3.88 -10.96
CA GLY A 50 3.04 4.53 -11.97
C GLY A 50 2.90 3.74 -13.27
N GLY A 51 3.38 2.50 -13.32
CA GLY A 51 3.33 1.63 -14.49
C GLY A 51 2.19 0.60 -14.44
N PRO A 52 1.91 -0.09 -15.57
CA PRO A 52 0.98 -1.20 -15.56
C PRO A 52 1.53 -2.36 -14.71
N GLY A 53 0.68 -2.93 -13.84
CA GLY A 53 1.03 -4.11 -13.04
C GLY A 53 1.80 -3.83 -11.74
N ASP A 54 2.07 -2.56 -11.40
CA ASP A 54 2.74 -2.20 -10.14
C ASP A 54 1.78 -1.73 -9.03
N TRP A 55 0.61 -1.19 -9.40
CA TRP A 55 -0.40 -0.69 -8.49
C TRP A 55 -1.17 -1.84 -7.80
N PRO A 56 -1.56 -1.66 -6.53
CA PRO A 56 -2.55 -2.51 -5.86
C PRO A 56 -3.97 -2.17 -6.37
N CYS A 57 -4.22 -2.46 -7.66
CA CYS A 57 -5.39 -1.99 -8.39
C CYS A 57 -6.71 -2.32 -7.70
N TYR A 58 -6.86 -3.54 -7.19
CA TYR A 58 -8.13 -4.00 -6.66
C TYR A 58 -8.34 -3.53 -5.22
N LEU A 59 -7.28 -3.34 -4.44
CA LEU A 59 -7.36 -2.61 -3.17
C LEU A 59 -7.78 -1.15 -3.39
N ILE A 60 -7.21 -0.47 -4.38
CA ILE A 60 -7.63 0.89 -4.74
C ILE A 60 -9.10 0.91 -5.17
N ALA A 61 -9.52 -0.05 -6.01
CA ALA A 61 -10.93 -0.18 -6.41
C ALA A 61 -11.86 -0.41 -5.21
N ALA A 62 -11.49 -1.25 -4.25
CA ALA A 62 -12.28 -1.47 -3.05
C ALA A 62 -12.39 -0.22 -2.18
N VAL A 63 -11.30 0.55 -2.01
CA VAL A 63 -11.36 1.87 -1.35
C VAL A 63 -12.28 2.84 -2.09
N ALA A 64 -12.23 2.84 -3.43
CA ALA A 64 -13.10 3.65 -4.27
C ALA A 64 -14.58 3.28 -4.08
N ARG A 65 -14.92 1.99 -4.04
CA ARG A 65 -16.28 1.49 -3.78
C ARG A 65 -16.76 1.81 -2.37
N LYS A 66 -15.89 1.64 -1.37
CA LYS A 66 -16.20 1.93 0.04
C LYS A 66 -16.58 3.39 0.24
N GLY A 67 -16.07 4.29 -0.61
CA GLY A 67 -16.51 5.69 -0.67
C GLY A 67 -16.02 6.56 0.49
N VAL A 68 -15.00 6.11 1.22
CA VAL A 68 -14.33 6.89 2.28
C VAL A 68 -13.76 8.19 1.72
N ARG A 69 -13.82 9.25 2.52
CA ARG A 69 -13.53 10.61 2.12
C ARG A 69 -12.30 11.16 2.83
N ASP A 70 -11.92 12.34 2.37
CA ASP A 70 -10.88 13.14 2.99
C ASP A 70 -9.54 12.40 3.10
N LEU A 71 -9.19 11.46 2.22
CA LEU A 71 -7.96 10.68 2.37
C LEU A 71 -6.70 11.54 2.19
N ILE A 72 -5.67 11.29 3.02
CA ILE A 72 -4.29 11.68 2.69
C ILE A 72 -3.64 10.49 2.00
N VAL A 73 -3.10 10.70 0.81
CA VAL A 73 -2.42 9.64 0.05
C VAL A 73 -0.94 9.97 -0.08
N ALA A 74 -0.09 8.99 0.20
CA ALA A 74 1.33 9.07 -0.09
C ALA A 74 1.70 8.01 -1.12
N ALA A 75 2.25 8.46 -2.25
CA ALA A 75 2.60 7.61 -3.38
C ALA A 75 3.73 8.26 -4.19
N ASN A 76 4.41 7.48 -5.02
CA ASN A 76 5.40 8.05 -5.93
C ASN A 76 4.74 8.99 -6.97
N SER A 77 3.63 8.54 -7.55
CA SER A 77 2.97 9.16 -8.70
C SER A 77 1.49 9.44 -8.38
N SER A 78 0.88 10.42 -9.05
CA SER A 78 -0.53 10.78 -8.84
C SER A 78 -1.55 9.85 -9.50
N GLY A 79 -1.11 8.87 -10.30
CA GLY A 79 -1.99 8.03 -11.11
C GLY A 79 -2.53 8.74 -12.36
N TRP A 80 -3.06 7.95 -13.29
CA TRP A 80 -3.61 8.35 -14.57
C TRP A 80 -5.11 8.63 -14.49
N GLY A 81 -5.85 7.88 -13.66
CA GLY A 81 -7.31 7.92 -13.61
C GLY A 81 -7.98 7.17 -14.76
N LEU A 82 -9.27 6.83 -14.59
CA LEU A 82 -10.01 6.02 -15.55
C LEU A 82 -10.19 6.72 -16.88
N GLU A 83 -10.58 8.00 -16.86
CA GLU A 83 -10.92 8.74 -18.08
C GLU A 83 -9.72 8.82 -19.03
N LEU A 84 -8.53 9.05 -18.46
CA LEU A 84 -7.31 9.12 -19.24
C LEU A 84 -6.85 7.73 -19.71
N LEU A 85 -6.93 6.72 -18.86
CA LEU A 85 -6.57 5.34 -19.23
C LEU A 85 -7.45 4.81 -20.36
N GLU A 86 -8.74 5.15 -20.38
CA GLU A 86 -9.67 4.83 -21.47
C GLU A 86 -9.23 5.46 -22.78
N ARG A 87 -8.90 6.77 -22.78
CA ARG A 87 -8.37 7.46 -23.97
C ARG A 87 -7.06 6.84 -24.48
N VAL A 88 -6.15 6.51 -23.58
CA VAL A 88 -4.88 5.85 -23.93
C VAL A 88 -5.15 4.47 -24.54
N ARG A 89 -6.11 3.71 -24.01
CA ARG A 89 -6.51 2.41 -24.54
C ARG A 89 -7.07 2.51 -25.96
N GLU A 90 -7.87 3.53 -26.24
CA GLU A 90 -8.44 3.77 -27.57
C GLU A 90 -7.40 4.25 -28.58
N GLN A 91 -6.55 5.21 -28.18
CA GLN A 91 -5.71 5.96 -29.12
C GLN A 91 -4.27 5.42 -29.23
N MET A 92 -3.78 4.73 -28.21
CA MET A 92 -2.37 4.35 -28.07
C MET A 92 -2.15 2.87 -27.74
N SER A 93 -3.16 2.00 -27.89
CA SER A 93 -3.05 0.56 -27.59
C SER A 93 -1.90 -0.16 -28.31
N ARG A 94 -1.48 0.33 -29.48
CA ARG A 94 -0.32 -0.19 -30.23
C ARG A 94 1.03 0.17 -29.62
N ILE A 95 1.10 1.25 -28.84
CA ILE A 95 2.32 1.81 -28.25
C ILE A 95 2.43 1.43 -26.78
N MET A 96 1.31 1.46 -26.07
CA MET A 96 1.23 1.16 -24.64
C MET A 96 0.02 0.26 -24.37
N PRO A 97 0.23 -1.04 -24.09
CA PRO A 97 -0.86 -1.91 -23.67
C PRO A 97 -1.32 -1.52 -22.27
N VAL A 98 -2.59 -1.12 -22.15
CA VAL A 98 -3.24 -0.73 -20.88
C VAL A 98 -4.16 -1.88 -20.44
N PRO A 99 -3.86 -2.59 -19.34
CA PRO A 99 -4.73 -3.64 -18.83
C PRO A 99 -6.15 -3.13 -18.54
N PRO A 100 -7.19 -3.98 -18.76
CA PRO A 100 -8.59 -3.63 -18.47
C PRO A 100 -8.85 -3.25 -17.01
N ASP A 101 -8.13 -3.89 -16.09
CA ASP A 101 -8.20 -3.74 -14.63
C ASP A 101 -7.06 -2.88 -14.05
N TRP A 102 -6.55 -1.93 -14.84
CA TRP A 102 -5.62 -0.94 -14.33
C TRP A 102 -6.39 0.17 -13.59
N TYR A 103 -6.41 0.05 -12.27
CA TYR A 103 -6.90 1.08 -11.35
C TYR A 103 -5.74 1.65 -10.56
N ASP A 104 -5.61 2.96 -10.56
CA ASP A 104 -4.54 3.64 -9.83
C ASP A 104 -5.10 4.76 -8.96
N LEU A 105 -4.21 5.49 -8.27
CA LEU A 105 -4.59 6.57 -7.36
C LEU A 105 -5.52 7.62 -8.02
N GLY A 106 -5.43 7.81 -9.34
CA GLY A 106 -6.29 8.75 -10.07
C GLY A 106 -7.78 8.42 -9.91
N LEU A 107 -8.14 7.14 -9.77
CA LEU A 107 -9.52 6.73 -9.48
C LEU A 107 -10.04 7.39 -8.19
N LEU A 108 -9.28 7.35 -7.10
CA LEU A 108 -9.70 7.95 -5.83
C LEU A 108 -9.89 9.48 -5.95
N VAL A 109 -9.06 10.12 -6.76
CA VAL A 109 -9.17 11.56 -7.04
C VAL A 109 -10.42 11.87 -7.86
N GLU A 110 -10.69 11.12 -8.93
CA GLU A 110 -11.90 11.27 -9.77
C GLU A 110 -13.18 11.07 -8.95
N ARG A 111 -13.13 10.19 -7.94
CA ARG A 111 -14.23 9.98 -7.00
C ARG A 111 -14.36 11.08 -5.95
N GLY A 112 -13.43 12.03 -5.86
CA GLY A 112 -13.41 13.09 -4.84
C GLY A 112 -13.16 12.55 -3.43
N GLN A 113 -12.32 11.51 -3.30
CA GLN A 113 -12.03 10.86 -2.02
C GLN A 113 -10.71 11.33 -1.39
N VAL A 114 -9.87 12.05 -2.13
CA VAL A 114 -8.55 12.50 -1.68
C VAL A 114 -8.61 13.97 -1.29
N ARG A 115 -8.10 14.34 -0.11
CA ARG A 115 -7.92 15.75 0.31
C ARG A 115 -6.50 16.26 0.09
N LYS A 116 -5.49 15.39 0.23
CA LYS A 116 -4.08 15.76 0.14
C LYS A 116 -3.23 14.63 -0.43
N GLY A 117 -2.31 14.97 -1.33
CA GLY A 117 -1.27 14.07 -1.84
C GLY A 117 0.11 14.42 -1.30
N ILE A 118 0.83 13.44 -0.76
CA ILE A 118 2.27 13.51 -0.45
C ILE A 118 3.00 12.76 -1.56
N LEU A 119 3.47 13.49 -2.57
CA LEU A 119 3.83 12.91 -3.87
C LEU A 119 5.22 13.34 -4.33
N SER A 120 5.92 12.45 -5.03
CA SER A 120 7.17 12.78 -5.72
C SER A 120 6.94 13.32 -7.12
N PHE A 121 5.94 12.79 -7.82
CA PHE A 121 5.62 13.14 -9.20
C PHE A 121 4.11 13.40 -9.38
N PRO A 122 3.59 14.54 -8.88
CA PRO A 122 2.16 14.84 -8.86
C PRO A 122 1.56 15.21 -10.23
N ALA A 123 2.38 15.65 -11.19
CA ALA A 123 1.94 16.17 -12.49
C ALA A 123 2.59 15.42 -13.66
N ALA A 124 1.99 15.50 -14.85
CA ALA A 124 2.60 14.95 -16.06
C ALA A 124 3.46 15.98 -16.80
N PRO A 125 4.39 15.53 -17.66
CA PRO A 125 5.07 16.44 -18.57
C PRO A 125 4.05 17.00 -19.59
N ARG A 126 3.64 18.28 -19.40
CA ARG A 126 3.04 19.29 -20.31
C ARG A 126 1.96 18.92 -21.37
N THR A 127 1.66 17.65 -21.61
CA THR A 127 0.85 17.19 -22.73
C THR A 127 -0.50 16.61 -22.28
N VAL A 128 -0.61 16.20 -21.02
CA VAL A 128 -1.80 15.56 -20.47
C VAL A 128 -2.05 16.06 -19.05
N LEU A 129 -3.29 16.46 -18.75
CA LEU A 129 -3.70 16.87 -17.41
C LEU A 129 -4.27 15.67 -16.65
N ARG A 130 -3.55 15.16 -15.64
CA ARG A 130 -4.02 14.04 -14.80
C ARG A 130 -5.09 14.49 -13.79
N PRO A 131 -5.94 13.59 -13.25
CA PRO A 131 -7.00 13.96 -12.32
C PRO A 131 -6.50 14.74 -11.09
N PHE A 132 -5.37 14.33 -10.50
CA PHE A 132 -4.78 15.03 -9.35
C PHE A 132 -4.35 16.45 -9.70
N GLU A 133 -3.70 16.64 -10.85
CA GLU A 133 -3.25 17.96 -11.31
C GLU A 133 -4.44 18.88 -11.57
N ARG A 134 -5.51 18.35 -12.21
CA ARG A 134 -6.78 19.08 -12.38
C ARG A 134 -7.38 19.48 -11.02
N ALA A 135 -7.50 18.54 -10.10
CA ALA A 135 -8.08 18.78 -8.79
C ALA A 135 -7.26 19.79 -7.97
N LEU A 136 -5.93 19.80 -8.13
CA LEU A 136 -5.04 20.77 -7.50
C LEU A 136 -5.27 22.19 -8.05
N LEU A 137 -5.37 22.34 -9.37
CA LEU A 137 -5.68 23.63 -10.02
C LEU A 137 -7.07 24.15 -9.64
N GLU A 138 -8.02 23.26 -9.40
CA GLU A 138 -9.38 23.58 -8.94
C GLU A 138 -9.46 23.85 -7.43
N GLY A 139 -8.35 23.72 -6.68
CA GLY A 139 -8.31 23.92 -5.23
C GLY A 139 -9.05 22.83 -4.42
N LYS A 140 -9.29 21.66 -5.01
CA LYS A 140 -9.99 20.53 -4.37
C LYS A 140 -9.05 19.61 -3.59
N VAL A 141 -7.77 19.60 -3.93
CA VAL A 141 -6.74 18.80 -3.24
C VAL A 141 -5.51 19.64 -2.93
N GLU A 142 -4.86 19.33 -1.83
CA GLU A 142 -3.55 19.86 -1.46
C GLU A 142 -2.42 18.94 -1.93
N VAL A 143 -1.23 19.51 -2.16
CA VAL A 143 -0.02 18.73 -2.48
C VAL A 143 1.13 19.09 -1.54
N GLU A 144 1.77 18.07 -0.99
CA GLU A 144 3.09 18.14 -0.41
C GLU A 144 4.06 17.45 -1.37
N LEU A 145 4.85 18.25 -2.09
CA LEU A 145 5.87 17.72 -2.99
C LEU A 145 7.08 17.24 -2.19
N VAL A 146 7.46 15.98 -2.37
CA VAL A 146 8.59 15.36 -1.66
C VAL A 146 9.54 14.72 -2.67
N PRO A 147 10.85 14.98 -2.63
CA PRO A 147 11.81 14.28 -3.48
C PRO A 147 11.70 12.77 -3.31
N GLN A 148 11.77 12.00 -4.40
CA GLN A 148 11.50 10.56 -4.37
C GLN A 148 12.35 9.79 -3.35
N GLY A 149 13.65 10.08 -3.28
CA GLY A 149 14.55 9.46 -2.31
C GLY A 149 14.16 9.80 -0.87
N THR A 150 13.78 11.06 -0.62
CA THR A 150 13.28 11.51 0.67
C THR A 150 11.95 10.84 1.03
N LEU A 151 11.01 10.69 0.09
CA LEU A 151 9.75 9.99 0.34
C LEU A 151 10.00 8.55 0.75
N ALA A 152 10.85 7.82 0.00
CA ALA A 152 11.22 6.46 0.32
C ALA A 152 11.86 6.35 1.70
N GLU A 153 12.76 7.27 2.05
CA GLU A 153 13.47 7.26 3.33
C GLU A 153 12.57 7.67 4.50
N ARG A 154 11.61 8.60 4.31
CA ARG A 154 10.58 8.93 5.32
C ARG A 154 9.73 7.72 5.67
N ILE A 155 9.36 6.92 4.67
CA ILE A 155 8.58 5.69 4.85
C ILE A 155 9.44 4.61 5.53
N ARG A 156 10.69 4.42 5.09
CA ARG A 156 11.64 3.49 5.72
C ARG A 156 11.91 3.84 7.18
N ALA A 157 12.09 5.13 7.47
CA ALA A 157 12.29 5.64 8.83
C ALA A 157 11.09 5.31 9.72
N ALA A 158 9.86 5.48 9.21
CA ALA A 158 8.64 5.12 9.95
C ALA A 158 8.62 3.62 10.32
N ARG A 159 8.90 2.74 9.35
CA ARG A 159 9.02 1.29 9.58
C ARG A 159 10.09 0.94 10.63
N ALA A 160 11.21 1.66 10.60
CA ALA A 160 12.34 1.43 11.50
C ALA A 160 12.18 2.08 12.89
N GLY A 161 11.10 2.83 13.14
CA GLY A 161 10.93 3.59 14.39
C GLY A 161 11.86 4.81 14.53
N ILE A 162 12.42 5.30 13.43
CA ILE A 162 13.26 6.50 13.38
C ILE A 162 12.34 7.71 13.21
N ALA A 163 12.34 8.65 14.16
CA ALA A 163 11.41 9.79 14.13
C ALA A 163 11.70 10.78 13.00
N ALA A 164 12.98 11.03 12.72
CA ALA A 164 13.45 11.96 11.69
C ALA A 164 14.89 11.66 11.29
N PHE A 165 15.31 12.15 10.12
CA PHE A 165 16.67 12.03 9.60
C PHE A 165 17.05 13.29 8.82
N TYR A 166 18.35 13.54 8.67
CA TYR A 166 18.86 14.62 7.82
C TYR A 166 19.22 14.09 6.43
N THR A 167 18.87 14.84 5.38
CA THR A 167 19.25 14.54 3.99
C THR A 167 19.69 15.80 3.26
N PRO A 168 20.69 15.75 2.36
CA PRO A 168 21.08 16.93 1.59
C PRO A 168 20.06 17.22 0.48
N THR A 169 19.17 16.27 0.16
CA THR A 169 18.18 16.40 -0.91
C THR A 169 17.18 17.51 -0.60
N GLY A 170 17.13 18.52 -1.48
CA GLY A 170 16.22 19.66 -1.36
C GLY A 170 16.80 20.86 -0.61
N ALA A 171 18.00 20.76 -0.02
CA ALA A 171 18.67 21.89 0.61
C ALA A 171 18.87 23.04 -0.40
N GLY A 172 18.53 24.27 0.00
CA GLY A 172 18.59 25.45 -0.87
C GLY A 172 17.50 25.54 -1.94
N THR A 173 16.48 24.68 -1.89
CA THR A 173 15.31 24.71 -2.77
C THR A 173 14.03 24.96 -1.98
N PHE A 174 12.91 25.24 -2.65
CA PHE A 174 11.61 25.46 -2.01
C PHE A 174 11.14 24.26 -1.15
N VAL A 175 11.62 23.04 -1.42
CA VAL A 175 11.29 21.84 -0.62
C VAL A 175 11.83 21.94 0.82
N ALA A 176 12.86 22.75 1.05
CA ALA A 176 13.45 22.98 2.37
C ALA A 176 12.76 24.11 3.17
N GLU A 177 11.85 24.87 2.56
CA GLU A 177 11.19 25.99 3.22
C GLU A 177 10.40 25.51 4.46
N GLY A 178 10.57 26.21 5.58
CA GLY A 178 9.93 25.86 6.85
C GLY A 178 10.49 24.61 7.56
N LYS A 179 11.54 23.97 7.03
CA LYS A 179 12.20 22.83 7.66
C LYS A 179 13.49 23.24 8.37
N GLU A 180 13.87 22.47 9.37
CA GLU A 180 15.15 22.66 10.05
C GLU A 180 16.31 22.26 9.12
N VAL A 181 17.35 23.09 9.06
CA VAL A 181 18.57 22.84 8.29
C VAL A 181 19.76 22.81 9.23
N ARG A 182 20.62 21.79 9.09
CA ARG A 182 21.90 21.70 9.80
C ARG A 182 23.04 21.46 8.82
N GLU A 183 24.23 21.91 9.21
CA GLU A 183 25.44 21.65 8.44
C GLU A 183 26.14 20.38 8.95
N PHE A 184 26.52 19.51 8.01
CA PHE A 184 27.41 18.37 8.26
C PHE A 184 28.49 18.41 7.19
N ASP A 185 29.76 18.37 7.61
CA ASP A 185 30.94 18.36 6.73
C ASP A 185 30.94 19.50 5.67
N GLY A 186 30.56 20.71 6.08
CA GLY A 186 30.53 21.87 5.18
C GLY A 186 29.35 21.90 4.21
N ARG A 187 28.34 21.04 4.38
CA ARG A 187 27.18 20.95 3.49
C ARG A 187 25.86 21.05 4.26
N PRO A 188 24.84 21.76 3.74
CA PRO A 188 23.53 21.85 4.37
C PRO A 188 22.70 20.57 4.15
N TYR A 189 22.03 20.13 5.21
CA TYR A 189 21.09 19.01 5.22
C TYR A 189 19.76 19.45 5.84
N VAL A 190 18.66 18.98 5.26
CA VAL A 190 17.29 19.25 5.68
C VAL A 190 16.80 18.13 6.60
N LEU A 191 16.19 18.49 7.72
CA LEU A 191 15.51 17.54 8.60
C LEU A 191 14.19 17.09 7.97
N GLU A 192 14.03 15.79 7.79
CA GLU A 192 12.83 15.15 7.27
C GLU A 192 12.25 14.20 8.32
N ARG A 193 10.92 14.25 8.49
CA ARG A 193 10.21 13.44 9.49
C ARG A 193 9.68 12.17 8.87
N ALA A 194 9.73 11.07 9.62
CA ALA A 194 9.15 9.82 9.20
C ALA A 194 7.68 9.96 8.79
N LEU A 195 7.30 9.24 7.75
CA LEU A 195 5.94 9.23 7.19
C LEU A 195 5.29 7.88 7.51
N ARG A 196 4.47 7.86 8.56
CA ARG A 196 3.71 6.69 8.98
C ARG A 196 2.30 6.76 8.41
N GLY A 197 1.82 5.67 7.83
CA GLY A 197 0.44 5.54 7.39
C GLY A 197 -0.48 4.90 8.45
N ASP A 198 -1.78 5.11 8.28
CA ASP A 198 -2.78 4.26 8.92
C ASP A 198 -2.83 2.91 8.20
N PHE A 199 -2.80 2.95 6.87
CA PHE A 199 -2.82 1.77 6.02
C PHE A 199 -1.78 1.85 4.91
N SER A 200 -1.12 0.73 4.61
CA SER A 200 -0.34 0.53 3.39
C SER A 200 -1.10 -0.41 2.46
N LEU A 201 -1.39 0.05 1.24
CA LEU A 201 -1.90 -0.78 0.15
C LEU A 201 -0.73 -1.11 -0.76
N ILE A 202 -0.37 -2.38 -0.86
CA ILE A 202 0.79 -2.82 -1.64
C ILE A 202 0.44 -3.97 -2.57
N ARG A 203 1.22 -4.12 -3.65
CA ARG A 203 1.16 -5.24 -4.58
C ARG A 203 2.42 -6.09 -4.53
N ALA A 204 2.26 -7.40 -4.52
CA ALA A 204 3.35 -8.36 -4.70
C ALA A 204 2.98 -9.43 -5.74
N HIS A 205 3.96 -10.28 -6.09
CA HIS A 205 3.73 -11.38 -7.03
C HIS A 205 3.10 -12.58 -6.32
N LYS A 206 3.78 -13.11 -5.30
CA LYS A 206 3.28 -14.24 -4.50
C LYS A 206 3.38 -13.95 -3.02
N ALA A 207 2.48 -14.57 -2.25
CA ALA A 207 2.53 -14.63 -0.80
C ALA A 207 2.39 -16.05 -0.27
N ASP A 208 2.86 -16.31 0.94
CA ASP A 208 2.36 -17.43 1.74
C ASP A 208 1.31 -16.95 2.76
N ARG A 209 0.69 -17.89 3.49
CA ARG A 209 -0.34 -17.56 4.50
C ARG A 209 0.17 -16.72 5.68
N TYR A 210 1.48 -16.67 5.91
CA TYR A 210 2.09 -15.84 6.96
C TYR A 210 2.34 -14.41 6.51
N GLY A 211 2.19 -14.15 5.20
CA GLY A 211 2.36 -12.84 4.57
C GLY A 211 3.76 -12.60 4.03
N ASN A 212 4.62 -13.62 3.90
CA ASN A 212 5.91 -13.45 3.25
C ASN A 212 5.69 -13.13 1.77
N LEU A 213 6.33 -12.10 1.24
CA LEU A 213 6.11 -11.64 -0.14
C LEU A 213 7.37 -11.72 -1.00
N VAL A 214 7.17 -12.14 -2.24
CA VAL A 214 8.12 -12.01 -3.35
C VAL A 214 7.53 -11.14 -4.45
N TYR A 215 8.39 -10.47 -5.21
CA TYR A 215 8.01 -9.50 -6.26
C TYR A 215 8.56 -9.92 -7.62
N ARG A 216 8.01 -9.37 -8.70
CA ARG A 216 8.43 -9.73 -10.07
C ARG A 216 8.93 -8.52 -10.85
N GLY A 217 10.20 -8.55 -11.24
CA GLY A 217 10.80 -7.48 -12.03
C GLY A 217 10.73 -6.12 -11.32
N SER A 218 10.36 -5.08 -12.06
CA SER A 218 10.28 -3.71 -11.54
C SER A 218 9.02 -3.41 -10.72
N SER A 219 8.07 -4.33 -10.56
CA SER A 219 6.84 -4.06 -9.77
C SER A 219 7.09 -3.92 -8.26
N ARG A 220 8.29 -4.29 -7.77
CA ARG A 220 8.67 -4.18 -6.35
C ARG A 220 8.60 -2.75 -5.79
N THR A 221 9.21 -1.80 -6.49
CA THR A 221 9.30 -0.34 -6.19
C THR A 221 8.92 0.08 -4.76
N PHE A 222 7.91 0.93 -4.59
CA PHE A 222 7.44 1.41 -3.29
C PHE A 222 6.60 0.37 -2.54
N ASN A 223 6.17 -0.72 -3.20
CA ASN A 223 5.41 -1.79 -2.52
C ASN A 223 6.23 -2.39 -1.37
N ALA A 224 7.49 -2.74 -1.61
CA ALA A 224 8.37 -3.25 -0.55
C ALA A 224 8.77 -2.18 0.48
N THR A 225 8.90 -0.92 0.06
CA THR A 225 9.27 0.20 0.95
C THR A 225 8.16 0.52 1.95
N MET A 226 6.90 0.48 1.51
CA MET A 226 5.72 0.82 2.33
C MET A 226 5.27 -0.29 3.27
N ALA A 227 5.69 -1.54 3.03
CA ALA A 227 5.37 -2.65 3.91
C ALA A 227 5.93 -2.42 5.32
N GLY A 228 5.06 -2.43 6.33
CA GLY A 228 5.44 -2.20 7.73
C GLY A 228 5.63 -0.75 8.13
N ALA A 229 5.40 0.21 7.23
CA ALA A 229 5.43 1.65 7.53
C ALA A 229 4.07 2.21 7.98
N SER A 230 3.06 1.34 8.12
CA SER A 230 1.70 1.68 8.52
C SER A 230 1.23 0.86 9.71
N ARG A 231 0.13 1.26 10.35
CA ARG A 231 -0.53 0.45 11.39
C ARG A 231 -1.03 -0.88 10.82
N ILE A 232 -1.56 -0.89 9.60
CA ILE A 232 -2.00 -2.09 8.89
C ILE A 232 -1.43 -2.08 7.47
N THR A 233 -0.81 -3.19 7.04
CA THR A 233 -0.34 -3.42 5.67
C THR A 233 -1.17 -4.50 5.00
N ILE A 234 -1.76 -4.16 3.85
CA ILE A 234 -2.63 -5.02 3.06
C ILE A 234 -1.94 -5.29 1.73
N ALA A 235 -1.62 -6.56 1.47
CA ALA A 235 -0.94 -7.01 0.27
C ALA A 235 -1.92 -7.66 -0.70
N GLU A 236 -2.03 -7.09 -1.88
CA GLU A 236 -2.66 -7.69 -3.05
C GLU A 236 -1.63 -8.53 -3.80
N VAL A 237 -1.94 -9.80 -4.09
CA VAL A 237 -1.01 -10.74 -4.73
C VAL A 237 -1.63 -11.48 -5.91
N ASP A 238 -0.80 -11.88 -6.87
CA ASP A 238 -1.27 -12.70 -7.99
C ASP A 238 -1.61 -14.14 -7.53
N GLU A 239 -0.88 -14.65 -6.53
CA GLU A 239 -1.01 -16.03 -6.05
C GLU A 239 -0.65 -16.14 -4.56
N VAL A 240 -1.39 -16.97 -3.82
CA VAL A 240 -0.97 -17.48 -2.51
C VAL A 240 -0.47 -18.91 -2.68
N VAL A 241 0.73 -19.18 -2.18
CA VAL A 241 1.39 -20.50 -2.22
C VAL A 241 1.45 -21.13 -0.83
N GLU A 242 1.73 -22.43 -0.79
CA GLU A 242 1.91 -23.14 0.46
C GLU A 242 3.18 -22.68 1.21
N VAL A 243 3.14 -22.77 2.55
CA VAL A 243 4.29 -22.42 3.38
C VAL A 243 5.46 -23.34 3.05
N GLY A 244 6.61 -22.74 2.75
CA GLY A 244 7.83 -23.44 2.36
C GLY A 244 8.07 -23.46 0.84
N GLU A 245 7.10 -23.07 0.01
CA GLU A 245 7.33 -22.92 -1.44
C GLU A 245 8.11 -21.66 -1.80
N LEU A 246 8.03 -20.61 -0.96
CA LEU A 246 8.86 -19.43 -1.11
C LEU A 246 10.26 -19.70 -0.55
N ASP A 247 11.28 -19.61 -1.41
CA ASP A 247 12.68 -19.64 -0.98
C ASP A 247 12.93 -18.51 0.04
N PRO A 248 13.35 -18.82 1.28
CA PRO A 248 13.62 -17.82 2.31
C PRO A 248 14.58 -16.70 1.88
N GLU A 249 15.58 -17.01 1.04
CA GLU A 249 16.56 -16.02 0.56
C GLU A 249 15.98 -15.08 -0.51
N CYS A 250 14.85 -15.46 -1.10
CA CYS A 250 14.13 -14.67 -2.08
C CYS A 250 12.96 -13.87 -1.46
N VAL A 251 12.60 -14.12 -0.19
CA VAL A 251 11.59 -13.34 0.53
C VAL A 251 12.08 -11.92 0.73
N VAL A 252 11.42 -10.98 0.05
CA VAL A 252 11.79 -9.55 0.09
C VAL A 252 11.09 -8.83 1.23
N THR A 253 9.81 -9.12 1.43
CA THR A 253 9.03 -8.57 2.55
C THR A 253 8.68 -9.71 3.48
N PRO A 254 9.33 -9.80 4.66
CA PRO A 254 8.96 -10.76 5.67
C PRO A 254 7.53 -10.54 6.15
N GLY A 255 6.82 -11.64 6.41
CA GLY A 255 5.40 -11.61 6.75
C GLY A 255 5.06 -10.85 8.03
N VAL A 256 6.03 -10.54 8.89
CA VAL A 256 5.84 -9.66 10.05
C VAL A 256 5.37 -8.25 9.67
N TYR A 257 5.66 -7.79 8.45
CA TYR A 257 5.26 -6.47 7.95
C TYR A 257 3.93 -6.45 7.21
N VAL A 258 3.24 -7.59 7.14
CA VAL A 258 1.99 -7.76 6.39
C VAL A 258 0.92 -8.24 7.35
N ASP A 259 -0.23 -7.58 7.35
CA ASP A 259 -1.36 -7.89 8.22
C ASP A 259 -2.44 -8.68 7.48
N ARG A 260 -2.64 -8.38 6.19
CA ARG A 260 -3.66 -9.00 5.33
C ARG A 260 -3.09 -9.30 3.95
N VAL A 261 -3.47 -10.44 3.40
CA VAL A 261 -3.16 -10.86 2.02
C VAL A 261 -4.47 -11.11 1.29
N VAL A 262 -4.62 -10.58 0.08
CA VAL A 262 -5.79 -10.81 -0.78
C VAL A 262 -5.34 -11.18 -2.18
N VAL A 263 -5.97 -12.21 -2.75
CA VAL A 263 -5.59 -12.78 -4.05
C VAL A 263 -6.37 -12.08 -5.16
N ARG A 264 -5.65 -11.69 -6.23
CA ARG A 264 -6.26 -11.09 -7.41
C ARG A 264 -7.17 -12.10 -8.13
N PRO A 265 -8.28 -11.63 -8.74
CA PRO A 265 -9.04 -12.47 -9.66
C PRO A 265 -8.19 -12.83 -10.89
N ARG A 266 -8.39 -14.04 -11.41
CA ARG A 266 -7.68 -14.51 -12.63
C ARG A 266 -8.11 -13.77 -13.89
N GLU A 267 -9.37 -13.36 -13.92
CA GLU A 267 -9.95 -12.57 -15.00
C GLU A 267 -10.12 -11.12 -14.54
N PRO A 268 -9.86 -10.13 -15.41
CA PRO A 268 -10.09 -8.73 -15.09
C PRO A 268 -11.52 -8.46 -14.65
N ARG A 269 -11.67 -7.70 -13.56
CA ARG A 269 -12.98 -7.30 -13.01
C ARG A 269 -13.14 -5.79 -13.03
N PRO A 270 -14.34 -5.27 -13.34
CA PRO A 270 -14.60 -3.85 -13.27
C PRO A 270 -14.54 -3.33 -11.83
N TRP A 271 -14.01 -2.12 -11.64
CA TRP A 271 -13.76 -1.56 -10.30
C TRP A 271 -15.02 -1.43 -9.43
N HIS A 272 -16.20 -1.24 -10.03
CA HIS A 272 -17.45 -0.95 -9.31
C HIS A 272 -18.20 -2.22 -8.86
N GLU A 273 -17.75 -3.40 -9.27
CA GLU A 273 -18.29 -4.67 -8.79
C GLU A 273 -17.62 -5.06 -7.46
N PRO A 274 -18.37 -5.64 -6.49
CA PRO A 274 -17.80 -6.23 -5.28
C PRO A 274 -16.82 -7.36 -5.61
N MET A 275 -15.75 -7.45 -4.83
CA MET A 275 -14.66 -8.42 -5.03
C MET A 275 -14.06 -8.85 -3.71
#